data_AF-A0A7X8KF98-F1
#
_entry.id   AF-A0A7X8KF98-F1
#
_cell.length_a   1.000
_cell.length_b   1.000
_cell.length_c   1.000
_cell.angle_alpha   90.00
_cell.angle_beta   90.00
_cell.angle_gamma   90.00
#
_symmetry.space_group_name_H-M   'P 1'
#
loop_
_entity.id
_entity.type
_entity.pdbx_description
1 polymer ?
#
loop_
_entity_poly.entity_id
_entity_poly.type
_entity_poly.pdbx_seq_one_letter_code
_entity_poly.pdbx_strand_id
1 'polypeptide(L)'
;MTKLTTNIFICLLLTILSCNQSPRQEKITDITADTLTSTDNSLEKESFKQVVDSSPNELLEFLPTNYSILNATSGDLNLDGINDYILVLKKNDEDSLFFVSDGPEKRPLLILIRDKNNKLKLVRRNDNTVYCFGCGGIMGDPFMGITIKNGYFSVEHYGGSAWRWTRIITYKYSKKDNEWFLHKDGSESFYVFEPENVESKIKTTKDFGKVKFEEFDIYKEDE
;
A
#
# COMPACT_ATOMS: atom_id res chain seq x y z
N MET A 1 46.40 -28.55 26.93
CA MET A 1 47.16 -27.40 26.40
C MET A 1 46.15 -26.31 26.06
N THR A 2 45.86 -25.44 27.04
CA THR A 2 46.26 -24.00 27.09
C THR A 2 45.41 -23.15 26.14
N LYS A 3 44.22 -22.72 26.58
CA LYS A 3 43.90 -21.40 27.20
C LYS A 3 44.20 -20.22 26.27
N LEU A 4 43.15 -19.51 25.86
CA LEU A 4 43.26 -18.10 25.48
C LEU A 4 42.20 -17.30 26.24
N THR A 5 42.65 -16.17 26.75
CA THR A 5 42.19 -15.47 27.94
C THR A 5 41.28 -14.29 27.62
N THR A 6 40.33 -14.09 28.52
CA THR A 6 39.55 -12.87 28.78
C THR A 6 40.40 -11.61 28.81
N ASN A 7 39.91 -10.52 28.21
CA ASN A 7 40.33 -9.16 28.53
C ASN A 7 39.10 -8.32 28.87
N ILE A 8 38.99 -8.05 30.18
CA ILE A 8 38.21 -6.97 30.78
C ILE A 8 39.17 -5.78 30.85
N PHE A 9 38.77 -4.61 30.36
CA PHE A 9 39.35 -3.35 30.80
C PHE A 9 38.22 -2.36 31.14
N ILE A 10 38.36 -1.83 32.35
CA ILE A 10 37.48 -0.94 33.10
C ILE A 10 37.91 0.51 32.84
N CYS A 11 36.95 1.43 32.71
CA CYS A 11 37.00 2.84 33.18
C CYS A 11 35.62 3.48 32.86
N LEU A 12 34.67 3.69 33.77
CA LEU A 12 34.58 4.48 35.01
C LEU A 12 34.29 5.99 34.77
N LEU A 13 33.18 6.45 35.38
CA LEU A 13 32.69 7.82 35.69
C LEU A 13 32.09 8.69 34.55
N LEU A 14 30.78 8.93 34.55
CA LEU A 14 30.00 9.93 35.33
C LEU A 14 30.15 11.37 34.79
N THR A 15 29.08 11.90 34.17
CA THR A 15 28.43 13.15 34.60
C THR A 15 27.02 13.29 33.99
N ILE A 16 26.05 13.26 34.89
CA ILE A 16 24.70 13.80 34.76
C ILE A 16 24.79 15.33 34.58
N LEU A 17 24.27 15.85 33.47
CA LEU A 17 23.89 17.26 33.36
C LEU A 17 22.37 17.32 33.24
N SER A 18 21.77 17.43 34.42
CA SER A 18 20.37 17.79 34.64
C SER A 18 20.23 19.29 34.38
N CYS A 19 19.60 19.68 33.27
CA CYS A 19 19.11 21.06 33.11
C CYS A 19 17.74 21.17 33.79
N ASN A 20 17.77 21.77 34.97
CA ASN A 20 16.61 22.18 35.75
C ASN A 20 16.25 23.63 35.34
N GLN A 21 15.15 23.83 34.63
CA GLN A 21 14.47 25.13 34.60
C GLN A 21 12.96 24.89 34.77
N SER A 22 12.47 25.36 35.92
CA SER A 22 11.08 25.35 36.37
C SER A 22 10.19 26.23 35.46
N PRO A 23 8.86 25.98 35.42
CA PRO A 23 7.97 26.56 34.42
C PRO A 23 7.49 27.96 34.82
N ARG A 24 7.41 28.86 33.83
CA ARG A 24 6.71 30.14 33.96
C ARG A 24 5.29 30.00 33.43
N GLN A 25 4.30 30.05 34.32
CA GLN A 25 2.89 30.23 34.01
C GLN A 25 2.65 31.63 33.43
N GLU A 26 1.92 31.73 32.32
CA GLU A 26 1.09 32.90 32.02
C GLU A 26 -0.34 32.45 31.65
N LYS A 27 -1.18 32.66 32.67
CA LYS A 27 -2.62 32.95 32.77
C LYS A 27 -3.45 33.08 31.48
N ILE A 28 -4.54 32.30 31.46
CA ILE A 28 -5.76 32.46 30.66
C ILE A 28 -6.55 33.67 31.19
N THR A 29 -6.97 34.58 30.30
CA THR A 29 -8.17 35.42 30.50
C THR A 29 -8.86 35.71 29.17
N ASP A 30 -10.15 35.34 29.19
CA ASP A 30 -11.32 35.94 28.56
C ASP A 30 -11.62 35.84 27.05
N ILE A 31 -12.79 35.24 26.85
CA ILE A 31 -13.61 35.11 25.66
C ILE A 31 -14.35 36.44 25.45
N THR A 32 -14.22 37.02 24.26
CA THR A 32 -15.27 37.87 23.69
C THR A 32 -15.49 37.48 22.25
N ALA A 33 -16.74 37.10 21.96
CA ALA A 33 -17.27 36.98 20.62
C ALA A 33 -17.43 38.39 20.04
N ASP A 34 -16.84 38.64 18.88
CA ASP A 34 -17.51 39.27 17.74
C ASP A 34 -16.54 39.50 16.58
N THR A 35 -17.10 39.42 15.38
CA THR A 35 -16.56 39.84 14.06
C THR A 35 -16.07 38.70 13.17
N LEU A 36 -16.99 38.25 12.32
CA LEU A 36 -16.73 37.62 11.02
C LEU A 36 -15.99 38.61 10.11
N THR A 37 -14.79 38.24 9.65
CA THR A 37 -14.25 38.66 8.34
C THR A 37 -13.36 37.56 7.78
N SER A 38 -13.66 37.19 6.55
CA SER A 38 -12.95 36.26 5.68
C SER A 38 -11.48 36.61 5.48
N THR A 39 -10.59 35.62 5.58
CA THR A 39 -9.31 35.63 4.85
C THR A 39 -8.71 34.23 4.74
N ASP A 40 -8.53 33.82 3.49
CA ASP A 40 -7.53 32.93 2.91
C ASP A 40 -7.15 31.60 3.58
N ASN A 41 -7.73 30.56 2.97
CA ASN A 41 -7.34 29.17 2.98
C ASN A 41 -5.91 28.99 2.42
N SER A 42 -4.93 28.71 3.29
CA SER A 42 -3.53 28.49 2.90
C SER A 42 -2.82 27.41 3.73
N LEU A 43 -3.51 26.31 4.04
CA LEU A 43 -2.93 25.18 4.79
C LEU A 43 -3.08 23.79 4.13
N GLU A 44 -3.66 23.67 2.93
CA GLU A 44 -3.82 22.36 2.26
C GLU A 44 -2.74 22.01 1.21
N LYS A 45 -1.76 22.89 0.97
CA LYS A 45 -0.80 22.69 -0.14
C LYS A 45 0.45 21.86 0.21
N GLU A 46 0.61 21.45 1.47
CA GLU A 46 1.81 20.70 1.90
C GLU A 46 1.67 19.17 1.80
N SER A 47 0.46 18.60 1.74
CA SER A 47 0.29 17.14 1.66
C SER A 47 0.40 16.55 0.24
N PHE A 48 0.28 17.38 -0.80
CA PHE A 48 0.35 16.93 -2.21
C PHE A 48 1.77 16.73 -2.76
N LYS A 49 2.79 17.11 -2.00
CA LYS A 49 4.18 17.11 -2.49
C LYS A 49 4.96 15.83 -2.20
N GLN A 50 4.41 14.90 -1.41
CA GLN A 50 5.21 13.80 -0.86
C GLN A 50 5.26 12.51 -1.71
N VAL A 51 4.42 12.38 -2.75
CA VAL A 51 4.36 11.15 -3.60
C VAL A 51 4.94 11.37 -5.01
N VAL A 52 5.15 12.61 -5.44
CA VAL A 52 5.59 12.93 -6.81
C VAL A 52 7.12 12.86 -6.99
N ASP A 53 7.89 12.78 -5.90
CA ASP A 53 9.35 13.01 -5.93
C ASP A 53 10.23 11.76 -6.14
N SER A 54 9.65 10.56 -6.30
CA SER A 54 10.42 9.31 -6.46
C SER A 54 9.95 8.39 -7.60
N SER A 55 8.86 8.71 -8.28
CA SER A 55 8.41 7.96 -9.46
C SER A 55 9.12 8.49 -10.70
N PRO A 56 9.86 7.67 -11.46
CA PRO A 56 10.53 8.16 -12.66
C PRO A 56 9.51 8.73 -13.65
N ASN A 57 9.80 9.92 -14.20
CA ASN A 57 8.90 10.69 -15.08
C ASN A 57 8.30 9.86 -16.24
N GLU A 58 8.98 8.81 -16.69
CA GLU A 58 8.48 7.88 -17.72
C GLU A 58 7.16 7.18 -17.34
N LEU A 59 6.87 7.02 -16.04
CA LEU A 59 5.63 6.37 -15.58
C LEU A 59 4.39 7.25 -15.84
N LEU A 60 4.59 8.57 -15.98
CA LEU A 60 3.50 9.51 -16.21
C LEU A 60 2.84 9.30 -17.59
N GLU A 61 3.55 8.68 -18.54
CA GLU A 61 3.00 8.36 -19.88
C GLU A 61 1.84 7.34 -19.82
N PHE A 62 1.73 6.59 -18.72
CA PHE A 62 0.68 5.57 -18.53
C PHE A 62 -0.52 6.07 -17.74
N LEU A 63 -0.55 7.35 -17.34
CA LEU A 63 -1.65 7.94 -16.58
C LEU A 63 -2.79 8.38 -17.49
N PRO A 64 -4.02 7.84 -17.29
CA PRO A 64 -5.21 8.43 -17.89
C PRO A 64 -5.50 9.82 -17.32
N THR A 65 -6.30 10.62 -18.04
CA THR A 65 -6.80 11.89 -17.52
C THR A 65 -7.57 11.68 -16.21
N ASN A 66 -7.35 12.57 -15.23
CA ASN A 66 -7.95 12.53 -13.90
C ASN A 66 -7.53 11.37 -12.99
N TYR A 67 -6.41 10.70 -13.30
CA TYR A 67 -5.80 9.71 -12.43
C TYR A 67 -4.46 10.19 -11.88
N SER A 68 -4.08 9.64 -10.73
CA SER A 68 -2.76 9.75 -10.12
C SER A 68 -2.24 8.37 -9.72
N ILE A 69 -0.93 8.27 -9.51
CA ILE A 69 -0.29 7.05 -9.03
C ILE A 69 -0.57 6.92 -7.53
N LEU A 70 -1.28 5.86 -7.13
CA LEU A 70 -1.44 5.46 -5.73
C LEU A 70 -0.20 4.71 -5.22
N ASN A 71 0.37 3.84 -6.05
CA ASN A 71 1.59 3.11 -5.74
C ASN A 71 2.39 2.79 -7.01
N ALA A 72 3.71 2.86 -6.92
CA ALA A 72 4.63 2.38 -7.93
C ALA A 72 5.68 1.47 -7.28
N THR A 73 5.70 0.20 -7.67
CA THR A 73 6.65 -0.79 -7.13
C THR A 73 7.47 -1.38 -8.26
N SER A 74 8.80 -1.35 -8.12
CA SER A 74 9.73 -1.86 -9.11
C SER A 74 10.29 -3.23 -8.73
N GLY A 75 10.52 -4.08 -9.72
CA GLY A 75 11.15 -5.38 -9.57
C GLY A 75 11.09 -6.20 -10.86
N ASP A 76 11.85 -7.29 -10.93
CA ASP A 76 11.87 -8.20 -12.09
C ASP A 76 10.60 -9.08 -12.10
N LEU A 77 9.62 -8.72 -12.95
CA LEU A 77 8.31 -9.37 -13.02
C LEU A 77 8.28 -10.53 -13.99
N ASN A 78 9.06 -10.44 -15.08
CA ASN A 78 9.11 -11.43 -16.16
C ASN A 78 10.36 -12.34 -16.11
N LEU A 79 11.19 -12.20 -15.07
CA LEU A 79 12.38 -13.00 -14.80
C LEU A 79 13.44 -12.90 -15.92
N ASP A 80 13.61 -11.71 -16.49
CA ASP A 80 14.63 -11.40 -17.50
C ASP A 80 15.85 -10.63 -16.94
N GLY A 81 15.82 -10.29 -15.64
CA GLY A 81 16.88 -9.56 -14.94
C GLY A 81 16.83 -8.04 -15.11
N ILE A 82 15.79 -7.49 -15.76
CA ILE A 82 15.54 -6.06 -15.89
C ILE A 82 14.40 -5.69 -14.92
N ASN A 83 14.54 -4.55 -14.24
CA ASN A 83 13.49 -4.07 -13.37
C ASN A 83 12.31 -3.50 -14.17
N ASP A 84 11.14 -4.05 -13.88
CA ASP A 84 9.82 -3.67 -14.36
C ASP A 84 9.09 -2.81 -13.31
N TYR A 85 7.83 -2.46 -13.59
CA TYR A 85 6.96 -1.73 -12.67
C TYR A 85 5.56 -2.31 -12.58
N ILE A 86 5.03 -2.37 -11.36
CA ILE A 86 3.60 -2.40 -11.09
C ILE A 86 3.16 -1.00 -10.69
N LEU A 87 2.14 -0.47 -11.36
CA LEU A 87 1.48 0.77 -10.97
C LEU A 87 0.07 0.47 -10.47
N VAL A 88 -0.28 1.04 -9.33
CA VAL A 88 -1.67 1.14 -8.90
C VAL A 88 -2.09 2.58 -9.10
N LEU A 89 -3.16 2.78 -9.86
CA LEU A 89 -3.71 4.09 -10.14
C LEU A 89 -4.95 4.34 -9.28
N LYS A 90 -5.16 5.60 -8.95
CA LYS A 90 -6.40 6.08 -8.35
C LYS A 90 -6.96 7.26 -9.13
N LYS A 91 -8.28 7.41 -9.08
CA LYS A 91 -8.94 8.63 -9.55
C LYS A 91 -8.67 9.74 -8.54
N ASN A 92 -8.48 10.97 -9.00
CA ASN A 92 -8.05 12.06 -8.12
C ASN A 92 -9.08 12.45 -7.06
N ASP A 93 -10.36 12.14 -7.28
CA ASP A 93 -11.49 12.44 -6.41
C ASP A 93 -12.11 11.19 -5.76
N GLU A 94 -11.40 10.04 -5.76
CA GLU A 94 -11.93 8.77 -5.24
C GLU A 94 -12.36 8.82 -3.75
N ASP A 95 -11.77 9.72 -2.96
CA ASP A 95 -12.08 9.94 -1.54
C ASP A 95 -13.45 10.59 -1.34
N SER A 96 -13.81 11.49 -2.25
CA SER A 96 -15.06 12.24 -2.26
C SER A 96 -16.21 11.44 -2.87
N LEU A 97 -15.88 10.43 -3.68
CA LEU A 97 -16.84 9.58 -4.40
C LEU A 97 -17.33 8.37 -3.59
N PHE A 98 -16.78 8.12 -2.39
CA PHE A 98 -17.16 6.96 -1.57
C PHE A 98 -18.66 6.88 -1.24
N PHE A 99 -19.35 8.02 -1.20
CA PHE A 99 -20.78 8.09 -0.86
C PHE A 99 -21.73 8.04 -2.08
N VAL A 100 -21.21 7.87 -3.30
CA VAL A 100 -22.01 7.90 -4.53
C VAL A 100 -22.42 6.48 -4.94
N SER A 101 -23.71 6.28 -5.24
CA SER A 101 -24.39 4.97 -5.26
C SER A 101 -24.11 4.06 -6.47
N ASP A 102 -23.07 4.30 -7.26
CA ASP A 102 -22.83 3.59 -8.53
C ASP A 102 -21.85 2.41 -8.42
N GLY A 103 -21.58 1.95 -7.19
CA GLY A 103 -20.66 0.87 -6.89
C GLY A 103 -19.24 1.35 -6.58
N PRO A 104 -18.31 0.43 -6.26
CA PRO A 104 -16.96 0.80 -5.87
C PRO A 104 -16.18 1.40 -7.04
N GLU A 105 -15.67 2.62 -6.86
CA GLU A 105 -14.73 3.25 -7.80
C GLU A 105 -13.47 2.36 -7.91
N LYS A 106 -13.15 1.96 -9.14
CA LYS A 106 -12.17 0.90 -9.42
C LYS A 106 -10.77 1.49 -9.48
N ARG A 107 -9.78 0.72 -9.00
CA ARG A 107 -8.37 1.10 -9.04
C ARG A 107 -7.62 0.24 -10.05
N PRO A 108 -7.22 0.80 -11.20
CA PRO A 108 -6.43 0.09 -12.19
C PRO A 108 -5.07 -0.33 -11.62
N LEU A 109 -4.75 -1.61 -11.73
CA LEU A 109 -3.40 -2.13 -11.56
C LEU A 109 -2.79 -2.43 -12.93
N LEU A 110 -1.65 -1.82 -13.22
CA LEU A 110 -0.92 -1.95 -14.47
C LEU A 110 0.36 -2.73 -14.27
N ILE A 111 0.65 -3.67 -15.17
CA ILE A 111 1.95 -4.33 -15.29
C ILE A 111 2.69 -3.67 -16.47
N LEU A 112 3.80 -3.02 -16.18
CA LEU A 112 4.67 -2.38 -17.15
C LEU A 112 5.99 -3.15 -17.25
N ILE A 113 6.33 -3.64 -18.44
CA ILE A 113 7.59 -4.37 -18.67
C ILE A 113 8.58 -3.48 -19.40
N ARG A 114 9.83 -3.50 -18.95
CA ARG A 114 10.93 -2.78 -19.59
C ARG A 114 11.61 -3.68 -20.62
N ASP A 115 11.73 -3.19 -21.84
CA ASP A 115 12.49 -3.91 -22.87
C ASP A 115 14.00 -3.63 -22.80
N LYS A 116 14.77 -4.40 -23.58
CA LYS A 116 16.24 -4.26 -23.67
C LYS A 116 16.72 -2.89 -24.19
N ASN A 117 15.83 -2.09 -24.78
CA ASN A 117 16.12 -0.73 -25.22
C ASN A 117 15.77 0.31 -24.14
N ASN A 118 15.55 -0.14 -22.89
CA ASN A 118 15.19 0.68 -21.74
C ASN A 118 13.81 1.34 -21.85
N LYS A 119 12.90 0.84 -22.69
CA LYS A 119 11.55 1.39 -22.85
C LYS A 119 10.51 0.58 -22.09
N LEU A 120 9.73 1.25 -21.23
CA LEU A 120 8.55 0.65 -20.59
C LEU A 120 7.38 0.49 -21.55
N LYS A 121 6.63 -0.60 -21.39
CA LYS A 121 5.39 -0.86 -22.11
C LYS A 121 4.35 -1.43 -21.15
N LEU A 122 3.13 -0.92 -21.24
CA LEU A 122 1.97 -1.55 -20.61
C LEU A 122 1.71 -2.90 -21.29
N VAL A 123 1.79 -3.98 -20.53
CA VAL A 123 1.52 -5.33 -21.04
C VAL A 123 0.22 -5.90 -20.52
N ARG A 124 -0.19 -5.57 -19.29
CA ARG A 124 -1.44 -6.08 -18.69
C ARG A 124 -2.08 -5.03 -17.78
N ARG A 125 -3.41 -5.10 -17.66
CA ARG A 125 -4.20 -4.24 -16.77
C ARG A 125 -5.31 -5.05 -16.09
N ASN A 126 -5.53 -4.81 -14.80
CA ASN A 126 -6.70 -5.30 -14.08
C ASN A 126 -7.26 -4.21 -13.16
N ASP A 127 -8.55 -3.90 -13.31
CA ASP A 127 -9.27 -2.87 -12.55
C ASP A 127 -10.00 -3.43 -11.30
N ASN A 128 -9.94 -4.74 -11.10
CA ASN A 128 -10.64 -5.50 -10.05
C ASN A 128 -9.70 -6.29 -9.14
N THR A 129 -8.37 -6.06 -9.16
CA THR A 129 -7.46 -6.71 -8.20
C THR A 129 -7.25 -5.89 -6.92
N VAL A 130 -7.44 -4.57 -7.00
CA VAL A 130 -7.22 -3.64 -5.88
C VAL A 130 -8.58 -3.19 -5.35
N TYR A 131 -8.76 -3.26 -4.03
CA TYR A 131 -9.95 -2.74 -3.39
C TYR A 131 -10.05 -1.21 -3.50
N CYS A 132 -11.28 -0.73 -3.62
CA CYS A 132 -11.61 0.70 -3.67
C CYS A 132 -11.25 1.44 -2.38
N PHE A 133 -11.17 2.78 -2.45
CA PHE A 133 -10.78 3.65 -1.34
C PHE A 133 -11.57 3.44 -0.04
N GLY A 134 -12.87 3.12 -0.09
CA GLY A 134 -13.64 2.89 1.14
C GLY A 134 -14.08 1.43 1.35
N CYS A 135 -13.47 0.50 0.61
CA CYS A 135 -13.77 -0.92 0.72
C CYS A 135 -13.20 -1.56 2.01
N GLY A 136 -12.47 -0.82 2.84
CA GLY A 136 -11.87 -1.30 4.09
C GLY A 136 -12.74 -1.15 5.34
N GLY A 137 -14.00 -0.74 5.21
CA GLY A 137 -14.89 -0.53 6.36
C GLY A 137 -14.52 0.71 7.17
N ILE A 138 -14.59 0.64 8.51
CA ILE A 138 -14.26 1.79 9.39
C ILE A 138 -12.78 2.17 9.27
N MET A 139 -11.93 1.23 8.87
CA MET A 139 -10.51 1.50 8.61
C MET A 139 -10.24 2.38 7.38
N GLY A 140 -11.23 2.61 6.52
CA GLY A 140 -11.06 3.42 5.31
C GLY A 140 -10.43 2.63 4.18
N ASP A 141 -9.30 3.13 3.65
CA ASP A 141 -8.60 2.54 2.51
C ASP A 141 -7.91 1.23 2.88
N PRO A 142 -8.34 0.09 2.29
CA PRO A 142 -7.74 -1.19 2.63
C PRO A 142 -6.44 -1.47 1.91
N PHE A 143 -6.04 -0.71 0.88
CA PHE A 143 -4.84 -1.02 0.11
C PHE A 143 -3.55 -0.72 0.90
N MET A 144 -2.73 -1.75 1.13
CA MET A 144 -1.51 -1.65 1.91
C MET A 144 -0.25 -1.54 1.06
N GLY A 145 -0.25 -2.14 -0.14
CA GLY A 145 0.90 -2.06 -1.04
C GLY A 145 1.03 -3.25 -2.00
N ILE A 146 2.14 -3.23 -2.72
CA ILE A 146 2.56 -4.29 -3.64
C ILE A 146 3.92 -4.82 -3.19
N THR A 147 4.07 -6.15 -3.17
CA THR A 147 5.36 -6.81 -2.93
C THR A 147 5.75 -7.60 -4.17
N ILE A 148 6.95 -7.38 -4.73
CA ILE A 148 7.49 -8.15 -5.86
C ILE A 148 8.65 -9.03 -5.37
N LYS A 149 8.62 -10.32 -5.70
CA LYS A 149 9.69 -11.26 -5.34
C LYS A 149 9.74 -12.46 -6.28
N ASN A 150 10.87 -12.69 -6.93
CA ASN A 150 11.17 -13.90 -7.70
C ASN A 150 10.08 -14.27 -8.74
N GLY A 151 9.59 -13.30 -9.51
CA GLY A 151 8.54 -13.51 -10.53
C GLY A 151 7.13 -13.71 -9.94
N TYR A 152 6.97 -13.44 -8.65
CA TYR A 152 5.68 -13.26 -8.00
C TYR A 152 5.48 -11.79 -7.68
N PHE A 153 4.22 -11.37 -7.67
CA PHE A 153 3.83 -10.16 -6.98
C PHE A 153 2.59 -10.41 -6.14
N SER A 154 2.46 -9.69 -5.03
CA SER A 154 1.29 -9.74 -4.16
C SER A 154 0.67 -8.36 -3.99
N VAL A 155 -0.65 -8.31 -3.96
CA VAL A 155 -1.45 -7.13 -3.63
C VAL A 155 -2.00 -7.34 -2.23
N GLU A 156 -1.63 -6.45 -1.33
CA GLU A 156 -1.87 -6.61 0.11
C GLU A 156 -2.96 -5.65 0.55
N HIS A 157 -3.92 -6.18 1.31
CA HIS A 157 -5.02 -5.41 1.86
C HIS A 157 -5.24 -5.68 3.35
N TYR A 158 -5.66 -4.65 4.08
CA TYR A 158 -6.03 -4.73 5.49
C TYR A 158 -7.19 -3.80 5.81
N GLY A 159 -8.21 -4.29 6.48
CA GLY A 159 -9.38 -3.48 6.81
C GLY A 159 -10.22 -4.04 7.95
N GLY A 160 -11.44 -3.51 8.05
CA GLY A 160 -12.48 -3.97 8.96
C GLY A 160 -12.92 -2.91 9.97
N SER A 161 -13.35 -3.39 11.14
CA SER A 161 -13.79 -2.57 12.27
C SER A 161 -13.37 -3.23 13.59
N ALA A 162 -14.31 -3.74 14.38
CA ALA A 162 -14.02 -4.61 15.51
C ALA A 162 -13.57 -6.01 15.04
N TRP A 163 -14.05 -6.44 13.87
CA TRP A 163 -13.46 -7.56 13.14
C TRP A 163 -12.46 -7.01 12.13
N ARG A 164 -11.19 -7.40 12.28
CA ARG A 164 -10.12 -7.03 11.36
C ARG A 164 -9.92 -8.15 10.36
N TRP A 165 -9.49 -7.79 9.16
CA TRP A 165 -9.17 -8.75 8.12
C TRP A 165 -7.95 -8.33 7.31
N THR A 166 -7.20 -9.31 6.82
CA THR A 166 -6.20 -9.16 5.76
C THR A 166 -6.65 -9.94 4.54
N ARG A 167 -6.28 -9.47 3.34
CA ARG A 167 -6.40 -10.26 2.11
C ARG A 167 -5.17 -10.02 1.24
N ILE A 168 -4.48 -11.08 0.87
CA ILE A 168 -3.26 -11.06 0.07
C ILE A 168 -3.49 -11.87 -1.19
N ILE A 169 -3.50 -11.19 -2.33
CA ILE A 169 -3.70 -11.81 -3.65
C ILE A 169 -2.34 -11.89 -4.33
N THR A 170 -1.84 -13.10 -4.53
CA THR A 170 -0.53 -13.37 -5.13
C THR A 170 -0.68 -13.88 -6.55
N TYR A 171 0.04 -13.26 -7.47
CA TYR A 171 0.18 -13.69 -8.85
C TYR A 171 1.59 -14.24 -9.09
N LYS A 172 1.70 -15.12 -10.09
CA LYS A 172 2.95 -15.72 -10.51
C LYS A 172 3.11 -15.62 -12.02
N TYR A 173 4.29 -15.18 -12.46
CA TYR A 173 4.68 -15.23 -13.86
C TYR A 173 4.98 -16.66 -14.34
N SER A 174 4.40 -17.05 -15.47
CA SER A 174 4.65 -18.29 -16.18
C SER A 174 5.56 -18.03 -17.38
N LYS A 175 6.84 -18.42 -17.29
CA LYS A 175 7.79 -18.37 -18.42
C LYS A 175 7.30 -19.12 -19.65
N LYS A 176 6.55 -20.22 -19.44
CA LYS A 176 6.01 -21.06 -20.51
C LYS A 176 4.94 -20.32 -21.31
N ASP A 177 4.06 -19.59 -20.63
CA ASP A 177 2.91 -18.94 -21.24
C ASP A 177 3.16 -17.44 -21.52
N ASN A 178 4.27 -16.89 -21.02
CA ASN A 178 4.58 -15.46 -21.04
C ASN A 178 3.44 -14.61 -20.44
N GLU A 179 2.95 -15.03 -19.27
CA GLU A 179 1.72 -14.51 -18.65
C GLU A 179 1.73 -14.62 -17.12
N TRP A 180 0.98 -13.73 -16.44
CA TRP A 180 0.77 -13.79 -14.98
C TRP A 180 -0.56 -14.47 -14.65
N PHE A 181 -0.51 -15.44 -13.74
CA PHE A 181 -1.68 -16.16 -13.27
C PHE A 181 -1.87 -15.98 -11.77
N LEU A 182 -3.12 -15.99 -11.32
CA LEU A 182 -3.44 -16.08 -9.91
C LEU A 182 -2.79 -17.35 -9.34
N HIS A 183 -2.04 -17.17 -8.26
CA HIS A 183 -1.31 -18.24 -7.60
C HIS A 183 -1.91 -18.59 -6.24
N LYS A 184 -2.29 -17.56 -5.48
CA LYS A 184 -2.85 -17.70 -4.14
C LYS A 184 -3.76 -16.52 -3.82
N ASP A 185 -4.86 -16.77 -3.15
CA ASP A 185 -5.71 -15.76 -2.52
C ASP A 185 -5.90 -16.17 -1.06
N GLY A 186 -5.23 -15.46 -0.16
CA GLY A 186 -5.24 -15.75 1.27
C GLY A 186 -5.90 -14.63 2.06
N SER A 187 -6.74 -14.98 3.01
CA SER A 187 -7.30 -14.03 3.97
C SER A 187 -7.19 -14.54 5.40
N GLU A 188 -7.07 -13.60 6.32
CA GLU A 188 -7.15 -13.84 7.75
C GLU A 188 -8.14 -12.86 8.36
N SER A 189 -8.83 -13.27 9.42
CA SER A 189 -9.70 -12.38 10.20
C SER A 189 -9.66 -12.70 11.67
N PHE A 190 -9.79 -11.68 12.51
CA PHE A 190 -9.82 -11.81 13.96
C PHE A 190 -10.67 -10.71 14.60
N TYR A 191 -11.20 -11.00 15.79
CA TYR A 191 -11.88 -10.01 16.62
C TYR A 191 -10.87 -9.26 17.48
N VAL A 192 -10.90 -7.93 17.51
CA VAL A 192 -9.86 -7.12 18.18
C VAL A 192 -9.72 -7.38 19.69
N PHE A 193 -10.75 -7.92 20.34
CA PHE A 193 -10.70 -8.29 21.77
C PHE A 193 -10.25 -9.73 22.01
N GLU A 194 -10.08 -10.52 20.96
CA GLU A 194 -9.59 -11.91 20.97
C GLU A 194 -8.57 -12.10 19.82
N PRO A 195 -7.46 -11.35 19.79
CA PRO A 195 -6.54 -11.30 18.65
C PRO A 195 -5.82 -12.62 18.37
N GLU A 196 -5.77 -13.53 19.33
CA GLU A 196 -5.26 -14.88 19.18
C GLU A 196 -6.20 -15.81 18.39
N ASN A 197 -7.50 -15.47 18.31
CA ASN A 197 -8.52 -16.25 17.61
C ASN A 197 -8.57 -15.82 16.13
N VAL A 198 -7.56 -16.25 15.37
CA VAL A 198 -7.44 -15.98 13.93
C VAL A 198 -8.12 -17.07 13.12
N GLU A 199 -9.03 -16.67 12.23
CA GLU A 199 -9.55 -17.53 11.16
C GLU A 199 -8.76 -17.27 9.87
N SER A 200 -8.28 -18.33 9.22
CA SER A 200 -7.53 -18.23 7.97
C SER A 200 -8.22 -19.01 6.85
N LYS A 201 -8.30 -18.39 5.66
CA LYS A 201 -8.76 -19.03 4.42
C LYS A 201 -7.70 -18.87 3.36
N ILE A 202 -7.33 -19.96 2.70
CA ILE A 202 -6.32 -19.95 1.61
C ILE A 202 -6.89 -20.69 0.42
N LYS A 203 -7.03 -19.98 -0.70
CA LYS A 203 -7.32 -20.55 -2.01
C LYS A 203 -6.07 -20.58 -2.86
N THR A 204 -5.92 -21.63 -3.64
CA THR A 204 -4.79 -21.92 -4.52
C THR A 204 -5.28 -22.33 -5.90
N THR A 205 -4.35 -22.59 -6.82
CA THR A 205 -4.68 -23.11 -8.16
C THR A 205 -5.47 -24.42 -8.15
N LYS A 206 -5.56 -25.12 -7.01
CA LYS A 206 -6.43 -26.30 -6.85
C LYS A 206 -7.90 -25.93 -6.74
N ASP A 207 -8.20 -24.74 -6.22
CA ASP A 207 -9.55 -24.27 -5.93
C ASP A 207 -10.13 -23.51 -7.12
N PHE A 208 -9.32 -22.66 -7.76
CA PHE A 208 -9.76 -21.80 -8.87
C PHE A 208 -9.18 -22.19 -10.24
N GLY A 209 -8.34 -23.23 -10.32
CA GLY A 209 -7.70 -23.63 -11.57
C GLY A 209 -6.68 -22.60 -12.08
N LYS A 210 -6.78 -22.24 -13.37
CA LYS A 210 -5.87 -21.31 -14.05
C LYS A 210 -6.62 -20.02 -14.40
N VAL A 211 -6.39 -18.98 -13.62
CA VAL A 211 -7.01 -17.65 -13.79
C VAL A 211 -5.93 -16.66 -14.20
N LYS A 212 -6.09 -15.97 -15.33
CA LYS A 212 -5.14 -14.91 -15.72
C LYS A 212 -5.29 -13.71 -14.81
N PHE A 213 -4.21 -12.95 -14.69
CA PHE A 213 -4.22 -11.68 -13.96
C PHE A 213 -5.39 -10.78 -14.37
N GLU A 214 -5.67 -10.61 -15.67
CA GLU A 214 -6.73 -9.71 -16.17
C GLU A 214 -8.16 -10.22 -15.90
N GLU A 215 -8.32 -11.51 -15.60
CA GLU A 215 -9.61 -12.17 -15.41
C GLU A 215 -10.04 -12.20 -13.93
N PHE A 216 -9.11 -11.99 -13.01
CA PHE A 216 -9.40 -11.98 -11.58
C PHE A 216 -10.28 -10.79 -11.20
N ASP A 217 -11.24 -11.04 -10.31
CA ASP A 217 -12.16 -10.02 -9.82
C ASP A 217 -12.38 -10.20 -8.31
N ILE A 218 -11.87 -9.25 -7.53
CA ILE A 218 -11.95 -9.23 -6.08
C ILE A 218 -13.37 -9.00 -5.55
N TYR A 219 -14.27 -8.51 -6.40
CA TYR A 219 -15.66 -8.16 -6.08
C TYR A 219 -16.66 -9.25 -6.46
N LYS A 220 -16.22 -10.36 -7.09
CA LYS A 220 -17.09 -11.51 -7.30
C LYS A 220 -17.36 -12.19 -5.96
N GLU A 221 -18.64 -12.45 -5.70
CA GLU A 221 -19.06 -13.30 -4.60
C GLU A 221 -18.72 -14.76 -4.92
N ASP A 222 -18.28 -15.50 -3.90
CA ASP A 222 -18.14 -16.95 -4.01
C ASP A 222 -19.54 -17.55 -3.99
N GLU A 223 -20.02 -18.09 -5.13
CA GLU A 223 -21.27 -18.86 -5.23
C GLU A 223 -21.25 -20.17 -4.42
#